data_AF-A0A7X9FRN0-F1
#
_entry.id   AF-A0A7X9FRN0-F1
#
_cell.length_a   1.000
_cell.length_b   1.000
_cell.length_c   1.000
_cell.angle_alpha   90.00
_cell.angle_beta   90.00
_cell.angle_gamma   90.00
#
_symmetry.space_group_name_H-M   'P 1'
#
loop_
_entity.id
_entity.type
_entity.pdbx_description
1 polymer ?
#
loop_
_entity_poly.entity_id
_entity_poly.type
_entity_poly.pdbx_seq_one_letter_code
_entity_poly.pdbx_strand_id
1 'polypeptide(L)'
;MTTTAHKKTIYINKDKRVHSELFDEVRLTKGLSRFKLAIDVELSPQTVRRVLVIGGDPRPSTVKKVGDYLGIPAEKWYIDREPLDTTDIPETNEA
;
A
#
# COMPACT_ATOMS: atom_id res chain seq x y z
N MET A 1 16.06 -26.46 -16.63
CA MET A 1 16.17 -25.68 -15.38
C MET A 1 14.77 -25.23 -15.00
N THR A 2 14.18 -25.84 -13.98
CA THR A 2 12.81 -25.53 -13.51
C THR A 2 12.87 -24.36 -12.55
N THR A 3 12.41 -23.20 -13.00
CA THR A 3 12.25 -21.99 -12.17
C THR A 3 11.16 -22.24 -11.13
N THR A 4 11.56 -22.55 -9.91
CA THR A 4 10.64 -22.60 -8.77
C THR A 4 10.10 -21.19 -8.54
N ALA A 5 8.88 -20.92 -9.01
CA ALA A 5 8.20 -19.67 -8.72
C ALA A 5 8.00 -19.57 -7.21
N HIS A 6 8.80 -18.75 -6.54
CA HIS A 6 8.58 -18.42 -5.15
C HIS A 6 7.18 -17.82 -5.03
N LYS A 7 6.25 -18.61 -4.47
CA LYS A 7 4.90 -18.18 -4.13
C LYS A 7 5.05 -17.01 -3.15
N LYS A 8 5.05 -15.77 -3.66
CA LYS A 8 5.02 -14.58 -2.82
C LYS A 8 3.79 -14.75 -1.92
N THR A 9 4.01 -14.87 -0.62
CA THR A 9 2.93 -14.77 0.35
C THR A 9 2.41 -13.35 0.28
N ILE A 10 1.43 -13.12 -0.59
CA ILE A 10 0.71 -11.86 -0.68
C ILE A 10 -0.17 -11.83 0.57
N TYR A 11 0.13 -10.92 1.49
CA TYR A 11 -0.71 -10.70 2.68
C TYR A 11 -1.88 -9.84 2.25
N ILE A 12 -2.81 -10.43 1.49
CA ILE A 12 -4.03 -9.74 1.07
C ILE A 12 -4.94 -9.68 2.29
N ASN A 13 -4.87 -8.59 3.05
CA ASN A 13 -6.00 -8.22 3.89
C ASN A 13 -7.15 -7.90 2.93
N LYS A 14 -8.16 -8.78 2.86
CA LYS A 14 -9.23 -8.67 1.87
C LYS A 14 -10.12 -7.46 2.13
N ASP A 15 -10.28 -7.11 3.41
CA ASP A 15 -11.29 -6.16 3.86
C ASP A 15 -10.74 -4.74 4.04
N LYS A 16 -9.42 -4.60 4.26
CA LYS A 16 -8.79 -3.30 4.54
C LYS A 16 -7.60 -3.04 3.66
N ARG A 17 -7.47 -1.79 3.18
CA ARG A 17 -6.30 -1.29 2.47
C ARG A 17 -5.59 -0.21 3.28
N VAL A 18 -4.32 0.03 2.97
CA VAL A 18 -3.61 1.19 3.53
C VAL A 18 -4.28 2.47 3.05
N HIS A 19 -4.40 3.43 3.95
CA HIS A 19 -4.87 4.79 3.63
C HIS A 19 -3.75 5.59 2.95
N SER A 20 -3.35 5.13 1.76
CA SER A 20 -2.20 5.65 1.02
C SER A 20 -2.28 7.15 0.75
N GLU A 21 -3.49 7.67 0.56
CA GLU A 21 -3.80 9.08 0.35
C GLU A 21 -3.40 9.91 1.56
N LEU A 22 -3.83 9.50 2.77
CA LEU A 22 -3.44 10.15 4.01
C LEU A 22 -1.93 10.12 4.23
N PHE A 23 -1.28 8.99 3.92
CA PHE A 23 0.18 8.88 4.04
C PHE A 23 0.90 9.85 3.08
N ASP A 24 0.43 9.95 1.83
CA ASP A 24 1.05 10.85 0.85
C ASP A 24 0.78 12.32 1.17
N GLU A 25 -0.42 12.65 1.67
CA GLU A 25 -0.78 13.98 2.15
C GLU A 25 0.11 14.41 3.32
N VAL A 26 0.22 13.59 4.38
CA VAL A 26 1.06 13.90 5.54
C VAL A 26 2.54 13.97 5.17
N ARG A 27 2.99 13.13 4.23
CA ARG A 27 4.36 13.24 3.69
C ARG A 27 4.59 14.59 3.01
N LEU A 28 3.64 15.04 2.19
CA LEU A 28 3.75 16.30 1.45
C LEU A 28 3.69 17.52 2.36
N THR A 29 2.83 17.52 3.39
CA THR A 29 2.77 18.62 4.37
C THR A 29 4.07 18.76 5.16
N LYS A 30 4.80 17.66 5.37
CA LYS A 30 6.15 17.66 5.96
C LYS A 30 7.27 18.02 4.97
N GLY A 31 6.96 18.32 3.70
CA GLY A 31 7.94 18.67 2.68
C GLY A 31 8.88 17.51 2.28
N LEU A 32 8.51 16.27 2.60
CA LEU A 32 9.37 15.11 2.37
C LEU A 32 9.18 14.57 0.96
N SER A 33 10.25 14.42 0.18
CA SER A 33 10.18 13.61 -1.04
C SER A 33 10.03 12.12 -0.70
N ARG A 34 9.53 11.30 -1.64
CA ARG A 34 9.43 9.85 -1.45
C ARG A 34 10.80 9.22 -1.14
N PHE A 35 11.85 9.74 -1.75
CA PHE A 35 13.22 9.27 -1.54
C PHE A 35 13.75 9.68 -0.17
N LYS A 36 13.50 10.92 0.25
CA LYS A 36 13.87 11.40 1.58
C LYS A 36 13.18 10.59 2.68
N LEU A 37 11.87 10.35 2.53
CA LEU A 37 11.12 9.47 3.42
C LEU A 37 11.77 8.08 3.49
N ALA A 38 12.09 7.46 2.36
CA ALA A 38 12.72 6.14 2.30
C ALA A 38 14.07 6.08 3.04
N ILE A 39 14.89 7.12 2.93
CA ILE A 39 16.14 7.25 3.70
C ILE A 39 15.83 7.32 5.19
N ASP A 40 14.91 8.21 5.59
CA ASP A 40 14.63 8.47 7.01
C ASP A 40 14.01 7.27 7.73
N VAL A 41 13.20 6.48 7.03
CA VAL A 41 12.64 5.23 7.56
C VAL A 41 13.51 4.01 7.25
N GLU A 42 14.70 4.18 6.68
CA GLU A 42 15.63 3.10 6.31
C GLU A 42 14.95 1.94 5.54
N LEU A 43 14.12 2.29 4.56
CA LEU A 43 13.43 1.34 3.69
C LEU A 43 13.81 1.60 2.24
N SER A 44 13.71 0.58 1.39
CA SER A 44 13.93 0.80 -0.03
C SER A 44 12.83 1.73 -0.61
N PRO A 45 13.15 2.59 -1.60
CA PRO A 45 12.16 3.47 -2.22
C PRO A 45 10.96 2.71 -2.79
N GLN A 46 11.17 1.49 -3.30
CA GLN A 46 10.09 0.61 -3.78
C GLN A 46 9.15 0.15 -2.66
N THR A 47 9.69 -0.07 -1.46
CA THR A 47 8.91 -0.49 -0.28
C THR A 47 8.05 0.64 0.24
N VAL A 48 8.62 1.86 0.32
CA VAL A 48 7.85 3.07 0.67
C VAL A 48 6.79 3.36 -0.39
N ARG A 49 7.11 3.21 -1.68
CA ARG A 49 6.13 3.40 -2.77
C ARG A 49 4.89 2.53 -2.60
N ARG A 50 5.01 1.30 -2.09
CA ARG A 50 3.83 0.43 -1.83
C ARG A 50 2.90 0.97 -0.76
N VAL A 51 3.40 1.79 0.17
CA VAL A 51 2.55 2.45 1.19
C VAL A 51 1.82 3.65 0.60
N LEU A 52 2.47 4.40 -0.30
CA LEU A 52 1.98 5.67 -0.84
C LEU A 52 1.11 5.54 -2.10
N VAL A 53 0.90 4.33 -2.63
CA VAL A 53 0.15 4.09 -3.87
C VAL A 53 -1.05 3.22 -3.57
N ILE A 54 -2.23 3.66 -4.04
CA ILE A 54 -3.47 2.89 -3.97
C ILE A 54 -3.27 1.53 -4.65
N GLY A 55 -3.71 0.46 -3.99
CA GLY A 55 -3.51 -0.91 -4.47
C GLY A 55 -2.11 -1.47 -4.20
N GLY A 56 -1.23 -0.72 -3.54
CA GLY A 56 0.00 -1.26 -2.98
C GLY A 56 -0.29 -2.28 -1.88
N ASP A 57 0.52 -3.35 -1.84
CA ASP A 57 0.44 -4.39 -0.80
C ASP A 57 1.73 -4.39 0.06
N PRO A 58 1.92 -3.36 0.91
CA PRO A 58 3.05 -3.32 1.83
C PRO A 58 2.83 -4.27 3.01
N ARG A 59 3.92 -4.76 3.60
CA ARG A 59 3.82 -5.55 4.85
C ARG A 59 3.31 -4.65 5.98
N PRO A 60 2.53 -5.16 6.95
CA PRO A 60 2.06 -4.35 8.09
C PRO A 60 3.19 -3.68 8.87
N SER A 61 4.36 -4.33 9.02
CA SER A 61 5.54 -3.74 9.65
C SER A 61 6.07 -2.52 8.89
N THR A 62 5.94 -2.50 7.57
CA THR A 62 6.28 -1.35 6.72
C THR A 62 5.33 -0.19 6.96
N VAL A 63 4.01 -0.47 6.98
CA VAL A 63 2.99 0.55 7.26
C VAL A 63 3.22 1.17 8.63
N LYS A 64 3.48 0.34 9.64
CA LYS A 64 3.82 0.79 10.99
C LYS A 64 5.05 1.72 10.99
N LYS A 65 6.18 1.30 10.41
CA LYS A 65 7.41 2.12 10.41
C LYS A 65 7.19 3.49 9.74
N VAL A 66 6.47 3.53 8.62
CA VAL A 66 6.18 4.78 7.90
C VAL A 66 5.14 5.63 8.66
N GLY A 67 4.10 5.01 9.21
CA GLY A 67 3.05 5.68 9.96
C GLY A 67 3.57 6.32 11.25
N ASP A 68 4.39 5.57 11.99
CA ASP A 68 5.09 6.04 13.20
C ASP A 68 5.96 7.27 12.87
N TYR A 69 6.75 7.22 11.78
CA TYR A 69 7.59 8.35 11.35
C TYR A 69 6.78 9.58 10.91
N LEU A 70 5.68 9.37 10.20
CA LEU A 70 4.80 10.45 9.77
C LEU A 70 3.93 11.00 10.92
N GLY A 71 3.88 10.32 12.07
CA GLY A 71 3.05 10.72 13.21
C GLY A 71 1.56 10.50 12.96
N ILE A 72 1.20 9.53 12.12
CA ILE A 72 -0.18 9.19 11.82
C ILE A 72 -0.67 8.22 12.92
N PRO A 73 -1.81 8.50 13.59
CA PRO A 73 -2.38 7.58 14.56
C PRO A 73 -2.69 6.21 13.96
N ALA A 74 -2.46 5.13 14.71
CA ALA A 74 -2.60 3.76 14.22
C ALA A 74 -4.02 3.44 13.72
N GLU A 75 -5.05 4.03 14.33
CA GLU A 75 -6.44 3.85 13.90
C GLU A 75 -6.71 4.34 12.47
N LYS A 76 -5.86 5.25 11.96
CA LYS A 76 -6.00 5.87 10.64
C LYS A 76 -5.15 5.22 9.56
N TRP A 77 -4.36 4.19 9.88
CA TRP A 77 -3.44 3.58 8.92
C TRP A 77 -4.14 2.81 7.82
N TYR A 78 -5.32 2.27 8.12
CA TYR A 78 -6.08 1.42 7.24
C TYR A 78 -7.50 1.96 7.09
N ILE A 79 -8.04 1.83 5.89
CA ILE A 79 -9.44 2.10 5.56
C ILE A 79 -10.05 0.85 4.95
N ASP A 80 -11.37 0.76 5.03
CA ASP A 80 -12.08 -0.33 4.39
C ASP A 80 -11.84 -0.26 2.88
N ARG A 81 -11.65 -1.44 2.29
CA ARG A 81 -11.45 -1.54 0.85
C ARG A 81 -12.81 -1.26 0.20
N GLU A 82 -12.85 -0.26 -0.67
CA GLU A 82 -14.04 -0.07 -1.50
C GLU A 82 -14.33 -1.38 -2.24
N PRO A 83 -15.59 -1.83 -2.28
CA PRO A 83 -15.94 -3.01 -3.06
C PRO A 83 -15.51 -2.75 -4.50
N LEU A 84 -14.79 -3.71 -5.08
CA LEU A 84 -14.56 -3.71 -6.53
C LEU A 84 -15.94 -3.72 -7.17
N ASP A 85 -16.32 -2.61 -7.80
CA ASP A 85 -17.58 -2.53 -8.53
C ASP A 85 -17.49 -3.56 -9.67
N THR A 86 -18.21 -4.67 -9.55
CA THR A 86 -18.17 -5.77 -10.52
C THR A 86 -19.00 -5.47 -11.77
N THR A 87 -19.40 -4.22 -11.99
CA THR A 87 -20.23 -3.76 -13.10
C THR A 87 -19.50 -3.68 -14.45
N ASP A 88 -18.17 -3.80 -14.47
CA ASP A 88 -17.35 -3.77 -15.70
C ASP A 88 -16.85 -5.14 -16.17
N ILE A 89 -17.51 -6.24 -15.77
CA ILE A 89 -17.31 -7.52 -16.45
C ILE A 89 -18.29 -7.54 -17.62
N PRO A 90 -17.87 -7.33 -18.88
CA PRO A 90 -18.75 -7.60 -20.00
C PRO A 90 -19.13 -9.07 -19.90
N GLU A 91 -20.42 -9.34 -19.72
CA GLU A 91 -20.96 -10.68 -19.94
C GLU A 91 -20.57 -11.06 -21.36
N THR A 92 -19.59 -11.96 -21.48
CA THR A 92 -19.32 -12.66 -22.72
C THR A 92 -20.58 -13.46 -23.03
N ASN A 93 -21.51 -12.84 -23.75
CA ASN A 93 -22.62 -13.54 -24.38
C ASN A 93 -22.02 -14.33 -25.54
N GLU A 94 -21.66 -15.58 -25.26
CA GLU A 94 -21.56 -16.62 -26.28
C GLU A 94 -22.95 -16.79 -26.92
N ALA A 95 -23.03 -16.55 -28.23
CA ALA A 95 -24.07 -17.07 -29.12
C ALA A 95 -23.46 -17.31 -30.51
#